data_AF-A0A8S3T9P5-F1
#
_entry.id   AF-A0A8S3T9P5-F1
#
_cell.length_a   1.000
_cell.length_b   1.000
_cell.length_c   1.000
_cell.angle_alpha   90.00
_cell.angle_beta   90.00
_cell.angle_gamma   90.00
#
_symmetry.space_group_name_H-M   'P 1'
#
loop_
_entity.id
_entity.type
_entity.pdbx_description
1 polymer ?
#
loop_
_entity_poly.entity_id
_entity_poly.type
_entity_poly.pdbx_seq_one_letter_code
_entity_poly.pdbx_strand_id
1 'polypeptide(L)'
;MVQDLLDQGLIFVPHDQIIKDKMDALWELGRTPIKVACLEKYLRYYPDSKTSLLLLDGFRNGFSLQYSGPRTPFISRNLKSAEMLKIETQSKLNKEITLGRMCGPFKNRPISTLRTSPIGLVNKSDGSFRLIMHLSFPSGCSVNDFVDPNETSVKYTSFDEVIDMVSSLGKGARLGVQDIKLFFMSIY
;
A
#
# COMPACT_ATOMS: atom_id res chain seq x y z
N MET A 1 -22.03 -26.67 -36.07
CA MET A 1 -21.17 -25.47 -35.98
C MET A 1 -21.26 -24.67 -34.68
N VAL A 2 -22.29 -24.82 -33.83
CA VAL A 2 -22.23 -24.37 -32.41
C VAL A 2 -22.16 -25.57 -31.44
N GLN A 3 -22.51 -26.77 -31.91
CA GLN A 3 -22.43 -28.00 -31.13
C GLN A 3 -21.05 -28.69 -31.18
N ASP A 4 -20.19 -28.35 -32.14
CA ASP A 4 -18.90 -29.03 -32.38
C ASP A 4 -17.72 -28.44 -31.56
N LEU A 5 -17.96 -27.41 -30.76
CA LEU A 5 -16.94 -26.76 -29.90
C LEU A 5 -17.02 -27.19 -28.44
N LEU A 6 -18.07 -27.92 -28.04
CA LEU A 6 -18.24 -28.43 -26.67
C LEU A 6 -17.47 -29.74 -26.44
N ASP A 7 -17.14 -30.48 -27.50
CA ASP A 7 -16.44 -31.78 -27.43
C ASP A 7 -14.91 -31.68 -27.43
N GLN A 8 -14.33 -30.47 -27.45
CA GLN A 8 -12.87 -30.26 -27.48
C GLN A 8 -12.21 -30.04 -26.11
N GLY A 9 -12.92 -30.20 -25.00
CA GLY A 9 -12.30 -30.16 -23.66
C GLY A 9 -11.60 -28.83 -23.33
N LEU A 10 -11.98 -27.74 -23.99
CA LEU A 10 -11.61 -26.39 -23.59
C LEU A 10 -12.34 -26.10 -22.29
N ILE A 11 -11.65 -26.39 -21.17
CA ILE A 11 -12.04 -26.05 -19.81
C ILE A 11 -12.53 -24.61 -19.86
N PHE A 12 -13.84 -24.43 -19.72
CA PHE A 12 -14.46 -23.12 -19.57
C PHE A 12 -14.05 -22.61 -18.19
N VAL A 13 -12.82 -22.10 -18.07
CA VAL A 13 -12.36 -21.46 -16.85
C VAL A 13 -13.22 -20.20 -16.72
N PRO A 14 -14.10 -20.10 -15.70
CA PRO A 14 -14.98 -18.96 -15.57
C PRO A 14 -14.15 -17.68 -15.58
N HIS A 15 -14.65 -16.63 -16.23
CA HIS A 15 -13.97 -15.32 -16.29
C HIS A 15 -13.54 -14.83 -14.89
N ASP A 16 -14.32 -15.17 -13.86
CA ASP A 16 -14.03 -14.86 -12.45
C ASP A 16 -12.83 -15.63 -11.89
N GLN A 17 -12.62 -16.88 -12.32
CA GLN A 17 -11.45 -17.68 -11.96
C GLN A 17 -10.20 -17.14 -12.66
N ILE A 18 -10.30 -16.69 -13.92
CA ILE A 18 -9.19 -16.03 -14.65
C ILE A 18 -8.81 -14.70 -13.98
N ILE A 19 -9.79 -13.92 -13.51
CA ILE A 19 -9.54 -12.70 -12.74
C ILE A 19 -8.87 -13.06 -11.41
N LYS A 20 -9.37 -14.07 -10.71
CA LYS A 20 -8.80 -14.52 -9.44
C LYS A 20 -7.35 -14.98 -9.62
N ASP A 21 -7.05 -15.83 -10.58
CA ASP A 21 -5.69 -16.32 -10.84
C ASP A 21 -4.74 -15.17 -11.23
N LYS A 22 -5.23 -14.16 -11.99
CA LYS A 22 -4.47 -12.93 -12.28
C LYS A 22 -4.28 -12.05 -11.05
N MET A 23 -5.25 -12.00 -10.15
CA MET A 23 -5.16 -11.25 -8.89
C MET A 23 -4.19 -11.94 -7.93
N ASP A 24 -4.27 -13.26 -7.82
CA ASP A 24 -3.35 -14.09 -7.02
C ASP A 24 -1.90 -13.90 -7.52
N ALA A 25 -1.68 -13.88 -8.83
CA ALA A 25 -0.38 -13.56 -9.40
C ALA A 25 0.11 -12.12 -9.10
N LEU A 26 -0.79 -11.16 -8.88
CA LEU A 26 -0.43 -9.80 -8.49
C LEU A 26 -0.11 -9.70 -6.98
N TRP A 27 -0.80 -10.48 -6.14
CA TRP A 27 -0.55 -10.50 -4.69
C TRP A 27 0.85 -11.04 -4.36
N GLU A 28 1.35 -11.99 -5.14
CA GLU A 28 2.72 -12.52 -5.02
C GLU A 28 3.83 -11.51 -5.39
N LEU A 29 3.48 -10.34 -5.96
CA LEU A 29 4.46 -9.30 -6.29
C LEU A 29 4.89 -8.46 -5.09
N GLY A 30 4.04 -8.38 -4.06
CA GLY A 30 4.37 -7.66 -2.84
C GLY A 30 5.52 -8.33 -2.11
N ARG A 31 6.52 -7.54 -1.67
CA ARG A 31 7.53 -7.99 -0.69
C ARG A 31 7.56 -7.14 0.57
N THR A 32 7.41 -7.77 1.73
CA THR A 32 7.56 -7.18 3.06
C THR A 32 8.92 -7.60 3.63
N PRO A 33 9.67 -6.66 4.23
CA PRO A 33 10.86 -7.01 5.00
C PRO A 33 10.51 -7.71 6.33
N ILE A 34 9.23 -7.72 6.74
CA ILE A 34 8.78 -8.28 8.00
C ILE A 34 8.75 -9.81 7.92
N LYS A 35 9.58 -10.45 8.75
CA LYS A 35 9.57 -11.91 8.90
C LYS A 35 8.38 -12.32 9.77
N VAL A 36 7.24 -12.64 9.14
CA VAL A 36 5.99 -13.00 9.80
C VAL A 36 6.17 -14.07 10.89
N ALA A 37 6.95 -15.12 10.62
CA ALA A 37 7.23 -16.18 11.59
C ALA A 37 7.99 -15.68 12.85
N CYS A 38 8.82 -14.63 12.71
CA CYS A 38 9.45 -13.99 13.86
C CYS A 38 8.47 -13.07 14.57
N LEU A 39 7.71 -12.26 13.81
CA LEU A 39 6.69 -11.35 14.34
C LEU A 39 5.68 -12.11 15.21
N GLU A 40 5.18 -13.25 14.75
CA GLU A 40 4.25 -14.11 15.47
C GLU A 40 4.76 -14.49 16.87
N LYS A 41 6.06 -14.73 17.04
CA LYS A 41 6.64 -15.06 18.35
C LYS A 41 6.59 -13.86 19.30
N TYR A 42 6.85 -12.66 18.80
CA TYR A 42 6.77 -11.43 19.60
C TYR A 42 5.33 -11.07 19.95
N LEU A 43 4.41 -11.25 19.00
CA LEU A 43 2.99 -10.96 19.14
C LEU A 43 2.28 -11.81 20.22
N ARG A 44 2.86 -12.96 20.61
CA ARG A 44 2.36 -13.77 21.75
C ARG A 44 2.36 -13.03 23.08
N TYR A 45 3.27 -12.07 23.25
CA TYR A 45 3.40 -11.28 24.47
C TYR A 45 2.77 -9.89 24.32
N TYR A 46 2.11 -9.61 23.20
CA TYR A 46 1.50 -8.32 22.97
C TYR A 46 0.22 -8.19 23.83
N PRO A 47 0.08 -7.12 24.63
CA PRO A 47 -1.01 -7.01 25.61
C PRO A 47 -2.42 -7.09 25.00
N ASP A 48 -2.60 -6.55 23.78
CA ASP A 48 -3.88 -6.59 23.08
C ASP A 48 -3.94 -7.75 22.08
N SER A 49 -4.61 -8.83 22.51
CA SER A 49 -4.82 -10.01 21.67
C SER A 49 -5.56 -9.73 20.36
N LYS A 50 -6.47 -8.75 20.30
CA LYS A 50 -7.22 -8.43 19.08
C LYS A 50 -6.31 -7.76 18.06
N THR A 51 -5.53 -6.77 18.50
CA THR A 51 -4.53 -6.11 17.65
C THR A 51 -3.45 -7.10 17.22
N SER A 52 -3.03 -8.01 18.10
CA SER A 52 -2.08 -9.08 17.78
C SER A 52 -2.57 -9.96 16.62
N LEU A 53 -3.83 -10.41 16.67
CA LEU A 53 -4.45 -11.19 15.60
C LEU A 53 -4.57 -10.38 14.30
N LEU A 54 -5.02 -9.11 14.38
CA LEU A 54 -5.13 -8.23 13.22
C LEU A 54 -3.79 -8.03 12.51
N LEU A 55 -2.71 -7.79 13.27
CA LEU A 55 -1.37 -7.62 12.71
C LEU A 55 -0.89 -8.91 12.04
N LEU A 56 -1.07 -10.06 12.69
CA LEU A 56 -0.62 -11.34 12.15
C LEU A 56 -1.38 -11.69 10.86
N ASP A 57 -2.69 -11.48 10.84
CA ASP A 57 -3.53 -11.68 9.66
C ASP A 57 -3.13 -10.71 8.53
N GLY A 58 -3.01 -9.41 8.84
CA GLY A 58 -2.66 -8.41 7.84
C GLY A 58 -1.28 -8.61 7.21
N PHE A 59 -0.27 -9.03 7.98
CA PHE A 59 1.04 -9.34 7.40
C PHE A 59 1.07 -10.66 6.62
N ARG A 60 0.10 -11.56 6.82
CA ARG A 60 -0.03 -12.80 6.04
C ARG A 60 -0.85 -12.61 4.77
N ASN A 61 -1.94 -11.85 4.88
CA ASN A 61 -3.02 -11.81 3.89
C ASN A 61 -3.27 -10.41 3.31
N GLY A 62 -2.58 -9.37 3.81
CA GLY A 62 -2.76 -7.97 3.44
C GLY A 62 -3.71 -7.22 4.37
N PHE A 63 -3.59 -5.89 4.42
CA PHE A 63 -4.44 -5.04 5.26
C PHE A 63 -5.62 -4.44 4.49
N SER A 64 -6.81 -4.47 5.09
CA SER A 64 -7.98 -3.77 4.54
C SER A 64 -7.81 -2.25 4.65
N LEU A 65 -7.98 -1.56 3.52
CA LEU A 65 -7.98 -0.08 3.47
C LEU A 65 -9.33 0.55 3.84
N GLN A 66 -10.33 -0.27 4.21
CA GLN A 66 -11.68 0.19 4.57
C GLN A 66 -12.34 1.08 3.49
N TYR A 67 -12.02 0.81 2.22
CA TYR A 67 -12.60 1.52 1.09
C TYR A 67 -14.00 0.99 0.77
N SER A 68 -14.99 1.88 0.80
CA SER A 68 -16.41 1.58 0.58
C SER A 68 -16.97 2.14 -0.74
N GLY A 69 -16.11 2.73 -1.57
CA GLY A 69 -16.52 3.39 -2.81
C GLY A 69 -16.71 2.46 -4.01
N PRO A 70 -17.09 3.04 -5.17
CA PRO A 70 -17.29 2.28 -6.40
C PRO A 70 -15.99 1.72 -6.97
N ARG A 71 -15.99 0.44 -7.37
CA ARG A 71 -14.86 -0.23 -8.04
C ARG A 71 -14.87 0.03 -9.55
N THR A 72 -14.96 1.30 -9.94
CA THR A 72 -14.98 1.72 -11.34
C THR A 72 -13.61 2.18 -11.80
N PRO A 73 -13.17 1.82 -13.01
CA PRO A 73 -11.89 2.28 -13.54
C PRO A 73 -11.89 3.80 -13.69
N PHE A 74 -10.73 4.39 -13.43
CA PHE A 74 -10.53 5.82 -13.60
C PHE A 74 -9.10 6.09 -14.04
N ILE A 75 -8.94 6.84 -15.13
CA ILE A 75 -7.63 7.25 -15.65
C ILE A 75 -7.49 8.75 -15.46
N SER A 76 -6.36 9.15 -14.90
CA SER A 76 -6.00 10.55 -14.70
C SER A 76 -4.70 10.89 -15.42
N ARG A 77 -4.59 12.13 -15.90
CA ARG A 77 -3.30 12.67 -16.33
C ARG A 77 -2.40 12.96 -15.12
N ASN A 78 -1.09 12.86 -15.32
CA ASN A 78 -0.11 13.22 -14.30
C ASN A 78 -0.08 14.75 -14.08
N LEU A 79 0.49 15.15 -12.94
CA LEU A 79 0.70 16.56 -12.65
C LEU A 79 1.77 17.14 -13.59
N LYS A 80 1.69 18.45 -13.86
CA LYS A 80 2.62 19.15 -14.76
C LYS A 80 4.10 18.90 -14.40
N SER A 81 4.42 18.79 -13.11
CA SER A 81 5.80 18.55 -12.68
C SER A 81 6.36 17.21 -13.15
N ALA A 82 5.57 16.14 -13.17
CA ALA A 82 6.00 14.85 -13.71
C ALA A 82 6.20 14.89 -15.24
N GLU A 83 5.43 15.72 -15.94
CA GLU A 83 5.58 15.92 -17.38
C GLU A 83 6.78 16.79 -17.74
N MET A 84 7.09 17.82 -16.95
CA MET A 84 8.26 18.67 -17.19
C MET A 84 9.58 17.94 -16.87
N LEU A 85 9.58 17.08 -15.85
CA LEU A 85 10.75 16.37 -15.34
C LEU A 85 10.63 14.87 -15.61
N LYS A 86 10.48 14.49 -16.89
CA LYS A 86 10.20 13.09 -17.28
C LYS A 86 11.33 12.14 -16.90
N ILE A 87 12.57 12.58 -17.05
CA ILE A 87 13.76 11.75 -16.78
C ILE A 87 13.83 11.41 -15.29
N GLU A 88 13.67 12.42 -14.43
CA GLU A 88 13.64 12.28 -12.98
C GLU A 88 12.46 11.44 -12.54
N THR A 89 11.29 11.66 -13.13
CA THR A 89 10.07 10.87 -12.84
C THR A 89 10.30 9.40 -13.15
N GLN A 90 10.82 9.07 -14.33
CA GLN A 90 11.08 7.70 -14.73
C GLN A 90 12.15 7.06 -13.85
N SER A 91 13.21 7.79 -13.51
CA SER A 91 14.27 7.31 -12.60
C SER A 91 13.72 6.96 -11.21
N LYS A 92 12.83 7.80 -10.65
CA LYS A 92 12.17 7.54 -9.37
C LYS A 92 11.27 6.31 -9.44
N LEU A 93 10.43 6.20 -10.47
CA LEU A 93 9.57 5.03 -10.67
C LEU A 93 10.39 3.74 -10.81
N ASN A 94 11.42 3.74 -11.64
CA ASN A 94 12.30 2.58 -11.83
C ASN A 94 12.96 2.17 -10.51
N LYS A 95 13.38 3.13 -9.68
CA LYS A 95 13.93 2.84 -8.35
C LYS A 95 12.92 2.13 -7.45
N GLU A 96 11.67 2.59 -7.41
CA GLU A 96 10.60 1.96 -6.62
C GLU A 96 10.27 0.55 -7.14
N ILE A 97 10.27 0.36 -8.46
CA ILE A 97 10.06 -0.95 -9.11
C ILE A 97 11.20 -1.92 -8.80
N THR A 98 12.46 -1.50 -8.96
CA THR A 98 13.64 -2.32 -8.62
C THR A 98 13.64 -2.73 -7.16
N LEU A 99 13.11 -1.89 -6.28
CA LEU A 99 12.98 -2.19 -4.85
C LEU A 99 11.76 -3.05 -4.51
N GLY A 100 10.95 -3.45 -5.50
CA GLY A 100 9.76 -4.30 -5.33
C GLY A 100 8.61 -3.60 -4.62
N ARG A 101 8.61 -2.26 -4.55
CA ARG A 101 7.56 -1.48 -3.88
C ARG A 101 6.43 -1.03 -4.81
N MET A 102 6.69 -1.05 -6.11
CA MET A 102 5.72 -0.73 -7.14
C MET A 102 5.77 -1.80 -8.22
N CYS A 103 4.61 -2.14 -8.74
CA CYS A 103 4.49 -3.06 -9.88
C CYS A 103 4.29 -2.26 -11.17
N GLY A 104 4.83 -2.77 -12.28
CA GLY A 104 4.76 -2.14 -13.59
C GLY A 104 6.09 -1.52 -14.04
N PRO A 105 6.06 -0.55 -14.98
CA PRO A 105 4.88 -0.07 -15.67
C PRO A 105 4.21 -1.19 -16.48
N PHE A 106 2.88 -1.25 -16.43
CA PHE A 106 2.13 -2.26 -17.16
C PHE A 106 1.85 -1.78 -18.59
N LYS A 107 2.14 -2.63 -19.60
CA LYS A 107 1.82 -2.32 -21.01
C LYS A 107 0.31 -2.26 -21.25
N ASN A 108 -0.42 -3.16 -20.61
CA ASN A 108 -1.88 -3.24 -20.64
C ASN A 108 -2.43 -3.10 -19.23
N ARG A 109 -3.68 -2.65 -19.10
CA ARG A 109 -4.33 -2.53 -17.79
C ARG A 109 -4.40 -3.91 -17.12
N PRO A 110 -3.77 -4.11 -15.94
CA PRO A 110 -3.70 -5.41 -15.27
C PRO A 110 -5.05 -5.89 -14.73
N ILE A 111 -5.92 -4.97 -14.30
CA ILE A 111 -7.27 -5.24 -13.78
C ILE A 111 -8.29 -4.27 -14.39
N SER A 112 -9.48 -4.76 -14.73
CA SER A 112 -10.51 -3.95 -15.43
C SER A 112 -10.92 -2.71 -14.64
N THR A 113 -10.93 -2.81 -13.32
CA THR A 113 -11.33 -1.78 -12.34
C THR A 113 -10.18 -0.87 -11.90
N LEU A 114 -9.01 -0.93 -12.56
CA LEU A 114 -7.84 -0.14 -12.16
C LEU A 114 -8.17 1.35 -12.13
N ARG A 115 -7.86 1.96 -10.99
CA ARG A 115 -7.91 3.39 -10.76
C ARG A 115 -6.50 3.96 -10.65
N THR A 116 -6.21 5.00 -11.40
CA THR A 116 -4.94 5.72 -11.33
C THR A 116 -5.11 7.02 -10.57
N SER A 117 -4.11 7.37 -9.75
CA SER A 117 -3.97 8.72 -9.18
C SER A 117 -2.86 9.46 -9.91
N PRO A 118 -2.97 10.79 -10.14
CA PRO A 118 -1.90 11.57 -10.74
C PRO A 118 -0.60 11.46 -9.95
N ILE A 119 0.52 11.26 -10.64
CA ILE A 119 1.85 11.42 -10.02
C ILE A 119 2.42 12.80 -10.32
N GLY A 120 3.29 13.26 -9.42
CA GLY A 120 4.03 14.50 -9.56
C GLY A 120 5.38 14.44 -8.85
N LEU A 121 6.20 15.47 -9.09
CA LEU A 121 7.44 15.70 -8.35
C LEU A 121 7.34 16.99 -7.54
N VAL A 122 7.91 16.95 -6.33
CA VAL A 122 8.10 18.11 -5.45
C VAL A 122 9.56 18.20 -5.03
N ASN A 123 10.06 19.42 -4.84
CA ASN A 123 11.42 19.67 -4.36
C ASN A 123 11.56 19.27 -2.90
N LYS A 124 12.72 18.70 -2.56
CA LYS A 124 13.19 18.58 -1.19
C LYS A 124 14.16 19.72 -0.86
N SER A 125 14.42 19.90 0.43
CA SER A 125 15.42 20.86 0.94
C SER A 125 16.85 20.56 0.45
N ASP A 126 17.16 19.30 0.14
CA ASP A 126 18.46 18.87 -0.39
C ASP A 126 18.61 19.07 -1.91
N GLY A 127 17.65 19.72 -2.57
CA GLY A 127 17.64 19.94 -4.02
C GLY A 127 17.20 18.72 -4.84
N SER A 128 16.96 17.55 -4.22
CA SER A 128 16.44 16.37 -4.93
C SER A 128 14.92 16.39 -5.02
N PHE A 129 14.35 15.58 -5.92
CA PHE A 129 12.90 15.45 -6.08
C PHE A 129 12.31 14.29 -5.27
N ARG A 130 11.10 14.47 -4.76
CA ARG A 130 10.24 13.43 -4.18
C ARG A 130 9.07 13.16 -5.13
N LEU A 131 8.84 11.88 -5.44
CA LEU A 131 7.63 11.42 -6.13
C LEU A 131 6.44 11.51 -5.18
N ILE A 132 5.35 12.13 -5.64
CA ILE A 132 4.09 12.23 -4.92
C ILE A 132 2.95 11.61 -5.73
N MET A 133 1.98 11.03 -5.03
CA MET A 133 0.72 10.56 -5.60
C MET A 133 -0.41 11.42 -5.07
N HIS A 134 -1.23 11.97 -5.97
CA HIS A 134 -2.37 12.80 -5.58
C HIS A 134 -3.58 11.92 -5.25
N LEU A 135 -3.57 11.28 -4.07
CA LEU A 135 -4.60 10.32 -3.65
C LEU A 135 -5.99 10.95 -3.41
N SER A 136 -6.04 12.27 -3.20
CA SER A 136 -7.30 13.04 -3.11
C SER A 136 -7.85 13.53 -4.46
N PHE A 137 -7.38 12.97 -5.59
CA PHE A 137 -7.88 13.31 -6.93
C PHE A 137 -8.77 12.20 -7.51
N PRO A 138 -9.83 12.55 -8.27
CA PRO A 138 -10.43 13.87 -8.36
C PRO A 138 -11.20 14.17 -7.06
N SER A 139 -11.33 15.44 -6.72
CA SER A 139 -12.08 15.86 -5.53
C SER A 139 -13.54 15.37 -5.60
N GLY A 140 -14.05 14.83 -4.49
CA GLY A 140 -15.41 14.31 -4.36
C GLY A 140 -15.61 12.89 -4.93
N CYS A 141 -14.57 12.29 -5.50
CA CYS A 141 -14.62 10.95 -6.05
C CYS A 141 -13.26 10.24 -5.97
N SER A 142 -12.37 10.70 -5.11
CA SER A 142 -11.02 10.17 -4.90
C SER A 142 -11.03 8.89 -4.09
N VAL A 143 -9.88 8.21 -3.95
CA VAL A 143 -9.82 7.01 -3.08
C VAL A 143 -10.14 7.39 -1.64
N ASN A 144 -9.57 8.51 -1.18
CA ASN A 144 -9.74 8.98 0.20
C ASN A 144 -11.16 9.44 0.51
N ASP A 145 -11.94 9.90 -0.48
CA ASP A 145 -13.33 10.34 -0.26
C ASP A 145 -14.28 9.19 0.15
N PHE A 146 -13.86 7.94 -0.06
CA PHE A 146 -14.65 6.75 0.26
C PHE A 146 -14.04 5.87 1.37
N VAL A 147 -13.13 6.44 2.15
CA VAL A 147 -12.62 5.82 3.38
C VAL A 147 -13.18 6.59 4.56
N ASP A 148 -13.86 5.89 5.48
CA ASP A 148 -14.50 6.52 6.63
C ASP A 148 -13.44 7.18 7.54
N PRO A 149 -13.56 8.50 7.83
CA PRO A 149 -12.68 9.17 8.77
C PRO A 149 -12.65 8.55 10.16
N ASN A 150 -13.75 7.93 10.62
CA ASN A 150 -13.82 7.29 11.92
C ASN A 150 -12.94 6.03 11.97
N GLU A 151 -12.89 5.29 10.86
CA GLU A 151 -12.07 4.07 10.70
C GLU A 151 -10.59 4.38 10.45
N THR A 152 -10.25 5.63 10.12
CA THR A 152 -8.88 6.07 9.83
C THR A 152 -8.33 7.07 10.83
N SER A 153 -9.09 7.40 11.88
CA SER A 153 -8.61 8.29 12.93
C SER A 153 -7.49 7.60 13.74
N VAL A 154 -6.28 8.17 13.66
CA VAL A 154 -5.14 7.71 14.46
C VAL A 154 -4.96 8.69 15.62
N LYS A 155 -4.88 8.15 16.84
CA LYS A 155 -4.46 8.91 18.01
C LYS A 155 -2.96 8.78 18.18
N TYR A 156 -2.24 9.88 17.98
CA TYR A 156 -0.82 9.96 18.28
C TYR A 156 -0.61 10.39 19.73
N THR A 157 0.34 9.75 20.40
CA THR A 157 0.83 10.23 21.71
C THR A 157 1.47 11.60 21.52
N SER A 158 1.13 12.55 22.40
CA SER A 158 1.71 13.88 22.34
C SER A 158 3.17 13.87 22.80
N PHE A 159 3.92 14.92 22.45
CA PHE A 159 5.31 15.05 22.92
C PHE A 159 5.38 15.14 24.46
N ASP A 160 4.47 15.90 25.07
CA ASP A 160 4.43 16.08 26.52
C ASP A 160 4.14 14.77 27.25
N GLU A 161 3.20 13.95 26.74
CA GLU A 161 2.93 12.61 27.28
C GLU A 161 4.16 11.70 27.20
N VAL A 162 4.96 11.80 26.14
CA VAL A 162 6.24 11.06 26.04
C VAL A 162 7.25 11.56 27.08
N ILE A 163 7.33 12.87 27.31
CA ILE A 163 8.22 13.44 28.33
C ILE A 163 7.81 12.99 29.74
N ASP A 164 6.52 13.04 30.05
CA ASP A 164 6.00 12.57 31.33
C ASP A 164 6.28 11.08 31.54
N MET A 165 6.09 10.27 30.50
CA MET A 165 6.41 8.85 30.52
C MET A 165 7.91 8.62 30.84
N VAL A 166 8.81 9.31 30.15
CA VAL A 166 10.26 9.18 30.37
C VAL A 166 10.65 9.69 31.77
N SER A 167 10.08 10.81 32.21
CA SER A 167 10.33 11.40 33.54
C SER A 167 9.94 10.45 34.67
N SER A 168 8.80 9.74 34.52
CA SER A 168 8.28 8.80 35.52
C SER A 168 9.18 7.58 35.78
N LEU A 169 10.04 7.21 34.82
CA LEU A 169 10.98 6.10 34.97
C LEU A 169 12.15 6.41 35.93
N GLY A 170 12.37 7.69 36.23
CA GLY A 170 13.33 8.14 37.24
C GLY A 170 14.80 8.11 36.80
N LYS A 171 15.67 8.46 37.74
CA LYS A 171 17.11 8.59 37.49
C LYS A 171 17.74 7.23 37.20
N GLY A 172 18.48 7.14 36.10
CA GLY A 172 19.16 5.91 35.66
C GLY A 172 18.40 5.12 34.60
N ALA A 173 17.21 5.57 34.18
CA ALA A 173 16.49 5.01 33.06
C ALA A 173 17.32 5.10 31.76
N ARG A 174 17.24 4.05 30.94
CA ARG A 174 17.91 3.96 29.64
C ARG A 174 16.87 4.06 28.54
N LEU A 175 17.07 4.99 27.60
CA LEU A 175 16.17 5.19 26.46
C LEU A 175 16.81 4.64 25.18
N GLY A 176 16.05 3.82 24.44
CA GLY A 176 16.38 3.40 23.09
C GLY A 176 15.39 4.03 22.11
N VAL A 177 15.89 4.74 21.10
CA VAL A 177 15.07 5.34 20.04
C VAL A 177 15.47 4.71 18.71
N GLN A 178 14.49 4.23 17.96
CA GLN A 178 14.71 3.68 16.62
C GLN A 178 13.70 4.28 15.64
N ASP A 179 14.21 4.88 14.58
CA ASP A 179 13.41 5.34 13.45
C ASP A 179 13.23 4.20 12.43
N ILE A 180 11.98 3.95 12.03
CA ILE A 180 11.66 2.93 11.02
C ILE A 180 11.51 3.61 9.66
N LYS A 181 12.60 3.56 8.88
CA LYS A 181 12.62 4.09 7.52
C LYS A 181 11.61 3.34 6.64
N LEU A 182 10.84 4.10 5.87
CA LEU A 182 9.90 3.58 4.86
C LEU A 182 8.83 2.63 5.44
N PHE A 183 8.40 2.84 6.69
CA PHE A 183 7.42 2.00 7.39
C PHE A 183 6.21 1.60 6.54
N PHE A 184 5.53 2.55 5.90
CA PHE A 184 4.35 2.25 5.07
C PHE A 184 4.64 1.31 3.91
N MET A 185 5.86 1.31 3.39
CA MET A 185 6.27 0.41 2.32
C MET A 185 6.65 -0.99 2.82
N SER A 186 6.68 -1.20 4.13
CA SER A 186 6.91 -2.51 4.75
C SER A 186 5.61 -3.25 5.06
N ILE A 187 4.46 -2.61 4.84
CA ILE A 187 3.11 -3.12 5.09
C ILE A 187 2.48 -3.46 3.74
N TYR A 188 1.71 -4.55 3.68
CA TYR A 188 0.99 -4.99 2.46
C TYR A 188 -0.42 -4.43 2.36
#